data_AF-A0A101H714-F1
#
_entry.id   AF-A0A101H714-F1
#
_cell.length_a   1.000
_cell.length_b   1.000
_cell.length_c   1.000
_cell.angle_alpha   90.00
_cell.angle_beta   90.00
_cell.angle_gamma   90.00
#
_symmetry.space_group_name_H-M   'P 1'
#
loop_
_entity.id
_entity.type
_entity.pdbx_description
1 polymer ?
#
loop_
_entity_poly.entity_id
_entity_poly.type
_entity_poly.pdbx_seq_one_letter_code
_entity_poly.pdbx_strand_id
1 'polypeptide(L)'
;MNGDEEILQKTVWHALRLGADVAGTLPTAMLINCPSARADGNQGSMRDQGTYIILGLFHDPVTPEMDYWEEGRGTPGDRQLGTIGRRLAGWLHDRHGIEAGLIPYQLYDGGIYLKDAAVLAGIGIMGKNNLVLVPGFGPGIRFRAVWADIRSDPPAPIDLTDPCPECPGYCISTCPMGAFDTGRYSRERCMQRMDADKSRNDGKIDHCRACELACP
;
A
#
# COMPACT_ATOMS: atom_id res chain seq x y z
N MET A 1 -24.22 -3.28 -15.79
CA MET A 1 -23.25 -4.13 -15.09
C MET A 1 -22.04 -4.53 -15.95
N ASN A 2 -22.11 -4.55 -17.29
CA ASN A 2 -20.91 -4.86 -18.11
C ASN A 2 -19.99 -3.65 -18.37
N GLY A 3 -20.49 -2.41 -18.28
CA GLY A 3 -19.73 -1.21 -18.57
C GLY A 3 -18.76 -0.80 -17.45
N ASP A 4 -19.19 -0.93 -16.19
CA ASP A 4 -18.39 -0.52 -15.03
C ASP A 4 -17.12 -1.35 -14.90
N GLU A 5 -17.22 -2.67 -15.07
CA GLU A 5 -16.08 -3.58 -15.08
C GLU A 5 -15.10 -3.26 -16.22
N GLU A 6 -15.60 -2.96 -17.43
CA GLU A 6 -14.75 -2.54 -18.54
C GLU A 6 -14.03 -1.22 -18.25
N ILE A 7 -14.69 -0.28 -17.59
CA ILE A 7 -14.08 0.99 -17.16
C ILE A 7 -12.99 0.73 -16.11
N LEU A 8 -13.24 -0.14 -15.13
CA LEU A 8 -12.27 -0.49 -14.09
C LEU A 8 -11.03 -1.19 -14.67
N GLN A 9 -11.21 -2.10 -15.62
CA GLN A 9 -10.10 -2.71 -16.34
C GLN A 9 -9.27 -1.65 -17.08
N LYS A 10 -9.92 -0.73 -17.79
CA LYS A 10 -9.23 0.41 -18.44
C LYS A 10 -8.54 1.33 -17.44
N THR A 11 -9.11 1.48 -16.24
CA THR A 11 -8.56 2.29 -15.15
C THR A 11 -7.25 1.70 -14.65
N VAL A 12 -7.20 0.38 -14.42
CA VAL A 12 -5.97 -0.34 -14.05
C VAL A 12 -4.90 -0.16 -15.13
N TRP A 13 -5.24 -0.38 -16.40
CA TRP A 13 -4.32 -0.15 -17.51
C TRP A 13 -3.83 1.30 -17.60
N HIS A 14 -4.71 2.26 -17.36
CA HIS A 14 -4.35 3.68 -17.37
C HIS A 14 -3.42 4.05 -16.21
N ALA A 15 -3.63 3.49 -15.02
CA ALA A 15 -2.74 3.66 -13.88
C ALA A 15 -1.32 3.20 -14.19
N LEU A 16 -1.17 2.03 -14.82
CA LEU A 16 0.14 1.53 -15.26
C LEU A 16 0.79 2.48 -16.28
N ARG A 17 0.02 2.95 -17.26
CA ARG A 17 0.50 3.93 -18.26
C ARG A 17 0.91 5.27 -17.64
N LEU A 18 0.30 5.66 -16.53
CA LEU A 18 0.67 6.87 -15.77
C LEU A 18 1.94 6.70 -14.94
N GLY A 19 2.44 5.46 -14.79
CA GLY A 19 3.71 5.14 -14.13
C GLY A 19 3.58 4.40 -12.81
N ALA A 20 2.44 3.78 -12.51
CA ALA A 20 2.38 2.78 -11.44
C ALA A 20 2.97 1.45 -11.95
N ASP A 21 3.69 0.73 -11.09
CA ASP A 21 4.26 -0.58 -11.44
C ASP A 21 3.23 -1.70 -11.30
N VAL A 22 2.30 -1.54 -10.36
CA VAL A 22 1.14 -2.41 -10.18
C VAL A 22 -0.09 -1.58 -9.86
N ALA A 23 -1.26 -2.10 -10.23
CA ALA A 23 -2.53 -1.54 -9.81
C ALA A 23 -3.58 -2.64 -9.67
N GLY A 24 -4.56 -2.40 -8.80
CA GLY A 24 -5.66 -3.33 -8.56
C GLY A 24 -6.87 -2.59 -8.02
N THR A 25 -8.02 -3.24 -8.01
CA THR A 25 -9.28 -2.64 -7.54
C THR A 25 -9.95 -3.53 -6.52
N LEU A 26 -10.65 -2.92 -5.57
CA LEU A 26 -11.51 -3.63 -4.62
C LEU A 26 -12.74 -2.78 -4.25
N PRO A 27 -13.90 -3.41 -4.03
CA PRO A 27 -15.05 -2.75 -3.41
C PRO A 27 -14.67 -2.14 -2.05
N THR A 28 -15.13 -0.93 -1.76
CA THR A 28 -14.80 -0.24 -0.50
C THR A 28 -15.22 -1.02 0.74
N ALA A 29 -16.35 -1.73 0.65
CA ALA A 29 -16.88 -2.59 1.70
C ALA A 29 -15.91 -3.70 2.15
N MET A 30 -14.98 -4.14 1.31
CA MET A 30 -13.99 -5.16 1.68
C MET A 30 -12.98 -4.68 2.72
N LEU A 31 -12.84 -3.36 2.92
CA LEU A 31 -11.98 -2.80 3.97
C LEU A 31 -12.69 -2.57 5.31
N ILE A 32 -13.99 -2.80 5.38
CA ILE A 32 -14.73 -2.81 6.63
C ILE A 32 -14.27 -4.04 7.44
N ASN A 33 -13.76 -3.80 8.65
CA ASN A 33 -13.21 -4.83 9.52
C ASN A 33 -12.09 -5.67 8.86
N CYS A 34 -11.26 -5.06 8.01
CA CYS A 34 -10.05 -5.72 7.49
C CYS A 34 -9.10 -6.14 8.64
N PRO A 35 -8.14 -7.06 8.41
CA PRO A 35 -7.28 -7.60 9.45
C PRO A 35 -6.61 -6.54 10.33
N SER A 36 -6.05 -5.49 9.72
CA SER A 36 -5.37 -4.41 10.46
C SER A 36 -6.36 -3.55 11.25
N ALA A 37 -7.54 -3.25 10.69
CA ALA A 37 -8.59 -2.53 11.41
C ALA A 37 -9.00 -3.26 12.70
N ARG A 38 -9.24 -4.57 12.60
CA ARG A 38 -9.56 -5.41 13.76
C ARG A 38 -8.43 -5.43 14.79
N ALA A 39 -7.18 -5.52 14.33
CA ALA A 39 -6.02 -5.51 15.21
C ALA A 39 -5.87 -4.18 15.97
N ASP A 40 -6.22 -3.06 15.34
CA ASP A 40 -6.23 -1.73 15.94
C ASP A 40 -7.52 -1.43 16.74
N GLY A 41 -8.46 -2.38 16.83
CA GLY A 41 -9.72 -2.20 17.56
C GLY A 41 -10.70 -1.21 16.92
N ASN A 42 -10.62 -0.98 15.61
CA ASN A 42 -11.54 -0.12 14.87
C ASN A 42 -12.17 -0.84 13.65
N GLN A 43 -13.10 -0.16 12.96
CA GLN A 43 -13.82 -0.73 11.81
C GLN A 43 -13.12 -0.51 10.47
N GLY A 44 -12.06 0.30 10.40
CA GLY A 44 -11.36 0.63 9.16
C GLY A 44 -12.12 1.63 8.30
N SER A 45 -12.33 1.29 7.02
CA SER A 45 -13.10 2.14 6.10
C SER A 45 -14.54 2.27 6.58
N MET A 46 -15.04 3.50 6.72
CA MET A 46 -16.47 3.75 6.97
C MET A 46 -17.29 3.88 5.68
N ARG A 47 -16.62 3.87 4.51
CA ARG A 47 -17.27 3.87 3.20
C ARG A 47 -17.61 2.45 2.80
N ASP A 48 -18.89 2.21 2.53
CA ASP A 48 -19.47 0.95 2.05
C ASP A 48 -19.86 0.99 0.56
N GLN A 49 -19.72 2.15 -0.09
CA GLN A 49 -20.01 2.35 -1.51
C GLN A 49 -18.79 2.84 -2.31
N GLY A 50 -18.76 2.46 -3.58
CA GLY A 50 -17.69 2.77 -4.53
C GLY A 50 -16.58 1.72 -4.56
N THR A 51 -15.48 2.08 -5.21
CA THR A 51 -14.30 1.23 -5.44
C THR A 51 -13.05 1.96 -5.02
N TYR A 52 -12.15 1.26 -4.34
CA TYR A 52 -10.77 1.70 -4.18
C TYR A 52 -9.92 1.15 -5.33
N ILE A 53 -9.12 2.02 -5.92
CA ILE A 53 -8.09 1.69 -6.92
C ILE A 53 -6.75 1.85 -6.22
N ILE A 54 -6.06 0.74 -6.02
CA ILE A 54 -4.77 0.66 -5.34
C ILE A 54 -3.66 0.80 -6.37
N LEU A 55 -2.70 1.66 -6.08
CA LEU A 55 -1.56 1.98 -6.92
C LEU A 55 -0.29 1.58 -6.17
N GLY A 56 0.60 0.82 -6.82
CA GLY A 56 1.91 0.47 -6.29
C GLY A 56 3.04 1.06 -7.13
N LEU A 57 4.10 1.51 -6.47
CA LEU A 57 5.35 1.97 -7.10
C LEU A 57 6.52 1.22 -6.47
N PHE A 58 7.31 0.55 -7.31
CA PHE A 58 8.50 -0.17 -6.92
C PHE A 58 9.63 0.80 -6.60
N HIS A 59 10.27 0.58 -5.47
CA HIS A 59 11.40 1.34 -4.98
C HIS A 59 12.62 0.43 -4.97
N ASP A 60 13.51 0.65 -5.93
CA ASP A 60 14.75 -0.10 -6.04
C ASP A 60 15.58 0.05 -4.74
N PRO A 61 15.90 -1.05 -4.04
CA PRO A 61 16.71 -0.99 -2.82
C PRO A 61 18.12 -0.43 -3.05
N VAL A 62 18.63 -0.48 -4.28
CA VAL A 62 19.93 0.11 -4.65
C VAL A 62 19.85 1.63 -4.82
N THR A 63 18.66 2.18 -5.08
CA THR A 63 18.41 3.60 -5.32
C THR A 63 17.36 4.14 -4.33
N PRO A 64 17.71 4.26 -3.03
CA PRO A 64 16.76 4.49 -1.94
C PRO A 64 16.22 5.93 -1.85
N GLU A 65 16.65 6.85 -2.73
CA GLU A 65 16.28 8.26 -2.69
C GLU A 65 14.77 8.49 -2.72
N MET A 66 14.02 7.56 -3.33
CA MET A 66 12.56 7.59 -3.40
C MET A 66 11.89 7.36 -2.04
N ASP A 67 12.60 6.78 -1.07
CA ASP A 67 12.14 6.51 0.29
C ASP A 67 12.62 7.52 1.33
N TYR A 68 13.52 8.43 0.97
CA TYR A 68 13.99 9.45 1.91
C TYR A 68 12.86 10.36 2.32
N TRP A 69 12.59 10.39 3.62
CA TRP A 69 11.54 11.20 4.18
C TRP A 69 12.01 12.64 4.34
N GLU A 70 11.21 13.56 3.82
CA GLU A 70 11.41 15.00 3.93
C GLU A 70 10.32 15.61 4.82
N GLU A 71 10.73 16.38 5.82
CA GLU A 71 9.79 17.01 6.75
C GLU A 71 8.78 17.91 6.03
N GLY A 72 7.49 17.73 6.37
CA GLY A 72 6.37 18.44 5.75
C GLY A 72 6.07 18.05 4.29
N ARG A 73 6.88 17.19 3.65
CA ARG A 73 6.73 16.81 2.23
C ARG A 73 6.54 15.30 1.99
N GLY A 74 6.83 14.46 2.99
CA GLY A 74 6.83 13.01 2.82
C GLY A 74 7.98 12.53 1.94
N THR A 75 7.84 11.36 1.32
CA THR A 75 8.88 10.81 0.43
C THR A 75 8.64 11.20 -1.04
N PRO A 76 9.68 11.27 -1.88
CA PRO A 76 9.51 11.46 -3.32
C PRO A 76 8.58 10.43 -3.96
N GLY A 77 8.67 9.16 -3.55
CA GLY A 77 7.78 8.10 -4.04
C GLY A 77 6.31 8.30 -3.69
N ASP A 78 5.99 8.73 -2.46
CA ASP A 78 4.60 9.06 -2.10
C ASP A 78 4.06 10.23 -2.94
N ARG A 79 4.89 11.25 -3.21
CA ARG A 79 4.51 12.37 -4.07
C ARG A 79 4.27 11.95 -5.53
N GLN A 80 5.08 11.02 -6.04
CA GLN A 80 4.91 10.45 -7.37
C GLN A 80 3.60 9.65 -7.46
N LEU A 81 3.36 8.72 -6.53
CA LEU A 81 2.09 7.98 -6.45
C LEU A 81 0.88 8.90 -6.29
N GLY A 82 1.00 9.95 -5.46
CA GLY A 82 -0.05 10.96 -5.29
C GLY A 82 -0.34 11.72 -6.59
N THR A 83 0.69 11.98 -7.41
CA THR A 83 0.54 12.60 -8.74
C THR A 83 -0.15 11.66 -9.72
N ILE A 84 0.25 10.38 -9.74
CA ILE A 84 -0.42 9.34 -10.54
C ILE A 84 -1.89 9.24 -10.15
N GLY A 85 -2.20 9.15 -8.85
CA GLY A 85 -3.57 9.04 -8.36
C GLY A 85 -4.45 10.25 -8.68
N ARG A 86 -3.93 11.48 -8.57
CA ARG A 86 -4.67 12.69 -8.98
C ARG A 86 -4.95 12.71 -10.49
N ARG A 87 -3.97 12.32 -11.31
CA ARG A 87 -4.15 12.24 -12.77
C ARG A 87 -5.16 11.16 -13.14
N LEU A 88 -5.14 10.02 -12.47
CA LEU A 88 -6.10 8.94 -12.67
C LEU A 88 -7.53 9.36 -12.29
N ALA A 89 -7.69 10.04 -11.15
CA ALA A 89 -8.97 10.59 -10.73
C ALA A 89 -9.52 11.62 -11.73
N GLY A 90 -8.68 12.54 -12.22
CA GLY A 90 -9.04 13.47 -13.28
C GLY A 90 -9.45 12.76 -14.57
N TRP A 91 -8.71 11.71 -14.97
CA TRP A 91 -9.07 10.92 -16.15
C TRP A 91 -10.43 10.22 -16.01
N LEU A 92 -10.74 9.64 -14.85
CA LEU A 92 -12.06 9.05 -14.57
C LEU A 92 -13.20 10.08 -14.69
N HIS A 93 -12.97 11.28 -14.13
CA HIS A 93 -13.93 12.37 -14.23
C HIS A 93 -14.11 12.83 -15.68
N ASP A 94 -13.03 13.19 -16.37
CA ASP A 94 -13.07 13.78 -17.71
C ASP A 94 -13.59 12.80 -18.77
N ARG A 95 -13.23 11.51 -18.66
CA ARG A 95 -13.50 10.52 -19.70
C ARG A 95 -14.79 9.74 -19.49
N HIS A 96 -15.23 9.61 -18.24
CA HIS A 96 -16.33 8.75 -17.83
C HIS A 96 -17.37 9.45 -16.94
N GLY A 97 -17.13 10.69 -16.50
CA GLY A 97 -18.04 11.41 -15.60
C GLY A 97 -18.10 10.81 -14.19
N ILE A 98 -17.11 10.02 -13.80
CA ILE A 98 -17.07 9.32 -12.51
C ILE A 98 -16.39 10.21 -11.47
N GLU A 99 -17.05 10.44 -10.33
CA GLU A 99 -16.41 11.11 -9.20
C GLU A 99 -15.29 10.25 -8.64
N ALA A 100 -14.10 10.82 -8.49
CA ALA A 100 -12.95 10.13 -7.96
C ALA A 100 -12.04 11.09 -7.18
N GLY A 101 -11.32 10.55 -6.20
CA GLY A 101 -10.45 11.34 -5.34
C GLY A 101 -9.31 10.53 -4.74
N LEU A 102 -8.14 11.15 -4.65
CA LEU A 102 -6.98 10.56 -3.97
C LEU A 102 -7.28 10.43 -2.47
N ILE A 103 -7.07 9.23 -1.92
CA ILE A 103 -7.23 8.98 -0.49
C ILE A 103 -6.03 9.53 0.29
N PRO A 104 -6.24 10.22 1.43
CA PRO A 104 -5.16 10.65 2.32
C PRO A 104 -4.26 9.49 2.76
N TYR A 105 -2.98 9.78 2.99
CA TYR A 105 -2.02 8.73 3.40
C TYR A 105 -2.26 8.28 4.84
N GLN A 106 -2.55 9.23 5.73
CA GLN A 106 -2.68 8.98 7.16
C GLN A 106 -4.08 8.52 7.52
N LEU A 107 -4.19 7.49 8.36
CA LEU A 107 -5.48 6.96 8.82
C LEU A 107 -6.35 8.03 9.51
N TYR A 108 -5.74 8.89 10.34
CA TYR A 108 -6.47 9.94 11.06
C TYR A 108 -7.05 11.03 10.15
N ASP A 109 -6.50 11.20 8.94
CA ASP A 109 -7.01 12.13 7.93
C ASP A 109 -8.07 11.48 7.00
N GLY A 110 -8.53 10.27 7.32
CA GLY A 110 -9.44 9.50 6.46
C GLY A 110 -8.74 8.59 5.46
N GLY A 111 -7.46 8.26 5.69
CA GLY A 111 -6.75 7.22 4.98
C GLY A 111 -7.29 5.81 5.25
N ILE A 112 -6.74 4.83 4.54
CA ILE A 112 -7.15 3.43 4.65
C ILE A 112 -5.94 2.52 4.92
N TYR A 113 -6.20 1.29 5.34
CA TYR A 113 -5.18 0.25 5.53
C TYR A 113 -4.65 -0.24 4.17
N LEU A 114 -3.70 0.51 3.58
CA LEU A 114 -3.21 0.30 2.22
C LEU A 114 -2.62 -1.09 1.95
N LYS A 115 -1.98 -1.72 2.95
CA LYS A 115 -1.42 -3.07 2.79
C LYS A 115 -2.52 -4.12 2.68
N ASP A 116 -3.52 -4.05 3.55
CA ASP A 116 -4.71 -4.91 3.45
C ASP A 116 -5.45 -4.65 2.14
N ALA A 117 -5.56 -3.39 1.74
CA ALA A 117 -6.18 -3.01 0.48
C ALA A 117 -5.46 -3.61 -0.73
N ALA A 118 -4.12 -3.59 -0.76
CA ALA A 118 -3.34 -4.21 -1.84
C ALA A 118 -3.53 -5.73 -1.89
N VAL A 119 -3.54 -6.41 -0.74
CA VAL A 119 -3.81 -7.86 -0.67
C VAL A 119 -5.22 -8.17 -1.17
N LEU A 120 -6.22 -7.45 -0.67
CA LEU A 120 -7.61 -7.62 -1.06
C LEU A 120 -7.89 -7.19 -2.51
N ALA A 121 -7.03 -6.37 -3.13
CA ALA A 121 -7.11 -5.94 -4.53
C ALA A 121 -6.46 -6.91 -5.52
N GLY A 122 -5.91 -8.03 -5.07
CA GLY A 122 -5.26 -8.97 -5.98
C GLY A 122 -3.76 -8.77 -6.19
N ILE A 123 -3.12 -7.80 -5.52
CA ILE A 123 -1.75 -7.34 -5.88
C ILE A 123 -0.66 -8.25 -5.30
N GLY A 124 -0.88 -8.81 -4.12
CA GLY A 124 0.14 -9.62 -3.45
C GLY A 124 -0.38 -10.22 -2.15
N ILE A 125 0.53 -10.75 -1.35
CA ILE A 125 0.21 -11.43 -0.09
C ILE A 125 0.95 -10.79 1.09
N MET A 126 0.41 -10.90 2.30
CA MET A 126 1.09 -10.36 3.48
C MET A 126 2.25 -11.28 3.90
N GLY A 127 3.48 -10.75 3.94
CA GLY A 127 4.66 -11.48 4.38
C GLY A 127 4.87 -11.46 5.90
N LYS A 128 5.75 -12.35 6.40
CA LYS A 128 6.20 -12.37 7.81
C LYS A 128 6.79 -11.04 8.29
N ASN A 129 7.30 -10.22 7.39
CA ASN A 129 7.84 -8.88 7.67
C ASN A 129 6.76 -7.78 7.81
N ASN A 130 5.47 -8.14 7.75
CA ASN A 130 4.34 -7.22 7.76
C ASN A 130 4.34 -6.25 6.55
N LEU A 131 4.93 -6.65 5.43
CA LEU A 131 4.86 -5.96 4.13
C LEU A 131 4.13 -6.84 3.12
N VAL A 132 3.60 -6.24 2.06
CA VAL A 132 2.97 -6.99 0.96
C VAL A 132 4.07 -7.48 0.03
N LEU A 133 4.14 -8.80 -0.15
CA LEU A 133 5.01 -9.44 -1.12
C LEU A 133 4.31 -9.45 -2.47
N VAL A 134 4.83 -8.66 -3.41
CA VAL A 134 4.30 -8.54 -4.76
C VAL A 134 5.16 -9.37 -5.72
N PRO A 135 4.57 -10.26 -6.53
CA PRO A 135 5.33 -11.03 -7.52
C PRO A 135 6.21 -10.14 -8.40
N GLY A 136 7.49 -10.48 -8.53
CA GLY A 136 8.47 -9.72 -9.31
C GLY A 136 9.06 -8.49 -8.61
N PHE A 137 8.42 -7.97 -7.56
CA PHE A 137 8.86 -6.76 -6.84
C PHE A 137 9.21 -7.00 -5.36
N GLY A 138 8.83 -8.16 -4.80
CA GLY A 138 9.04 -8.48 -3.40
C GLY A 138 8.31 -7.49 -2.47
N PRO A 139 8.89 -7.15 -1.30
CA PRO A 139 8.31 -6.16 -0.38
C PRO A 139 8.66 -4.71 -0.75
N GLY A 140 9.42 -4.49 -1.83
CA GLY A 140 10.01 -3.19 -2.23
C GLY A 140 9.03 -2.20 -2.85
N ILE A 141 7.75 -2.25 -2.47
CA ILE A 141 6.69 -1.48 -3.10
C ILE A 141 6.03 -0.54 -2.10
N ARG A 142 5.67 0.67 -2.56
CA ARG A 142 4.88 1.65 -1.79
C ARG A 142 3.51 1.78 -2.42
N PHE A 143 2.50 2.07 -1.60
CA PHE A 143 1.10 2.10 -2.05
C PHE A 143 0.42 3.45 -1.84
N ARG A 144 -0.52 3.77 -2.74
CA ARG A 144 -1.56 4.78 -2.56
C ARG A 144 -2.89 4.26 -3.07
N ALA A 145 -3.97 4.97 -2.75
CA ALA A 145 -5.31 4.63 -3.20
C ALA A 145 -6.04 5.84 -3.77
N VAL A 146 -6.87 5.60 -4.78
CA VAL A 146 -7.91 6.50 -5.28
C VAL A 146 -9.25 5.85 -4.96
N TRP A 147 -10.19 6.61 -4.41
CA TRP A 147 -11.58 6.19 -4.36
C TRP A 147 -12.31 6.69 -5.62
N ALA A 148 -13.24 5.90 -6.13
CA ALA A 148 -14.10 6.27 -7.24
C ALA A 148 -15.55 5.81 -6.98
N ASP A 149 -16.51 6.64 -7.36
CA ASP A 149 -17.95 6.35 -7.30
C ASP A 149 -18.38 5.46 -8.48
N ILE A 150 -17.84 4.24 -8.47
CA ILE A 150 -18.11 3.17 -9.42
C ILE A 150 -18.13 1.87 -8.64
N ARG A 151 -19.04 0.96 -9.00
CA ARG A 151 -19.15 -0.35 -8.34
C ARG A 151 -18.20 -1.34 -9.02
N SER A 152 -17.52 -2.12 -8.20
CA SER A 152 -16.72 -3.27 -8.62
C SER A 152 -17.27 -4.52 -7.95
N ASP A 153 -17.01 -5.66 -8.57
CA ASP A 153 -17.12 -6.95 -7.90
C ASP A 153 -15.82 -7.22 -7.10
N PRO A 154 -15.89 -8.05 -6.04
CA PRO A 154 -14.68 -8.54 -5.38
C PRO A 154 -13.73 -9.17 -6.40
N PRO A 155 -12.43 -8.86 -6.36
CA PRO A 155 -11.48 -9.49 -7.26
C PRO A 155 -11.43 -10.99 -7.00
N ALA A 156 -11.09 -11.74 -8.06
CA ALA A 156 -10.87 -13.18 -7.93
C ALA A 156 -9.79 -13.45 -6.87
N PRO A 157 -9.89 -14.57 -6.12
CA PRO A 157 -8.84 -14.97 -5.20
C PRO A 157 -7.50 -15.03 -5.91
N ILE A 158 -6.49 -14.44 -5.26
CA ILE A 158 -5.11 -14.54 -5.69
C ILE A 158 -4.66 -16.01 -5.60
N ASP A 159 -4.21 -16.59 -6.70
CA ASP A 159 -3.49 -17.87 -6.71
C ASP A 159 -1.98 -17.62 -6.57
N LEU A 160 -1.56 -17.20 -5.38
CA LEU A 160 -0.15 -17.02 -5.03
C LEU A 160 0.18 -17.93 -3.85
N THR A 161 1.24 -18.70 -4.02
CA THR A 161 1.80 -19.51 -2.93
C THR A 161 2.53 -18.60 -1.96
N ASP A 162 2.21 -18.73 -0.66
CA ASP A 162 2.95 -18.03 0.38
C ASP A 162 4.39 -18.58 0.48
N PRO A 163 5.44 -17.78 0.23
CA PRO A 163 6.82 -18.23 0.34
C PRO A 163 7.31 -18.23 1.79
N CYS A 164 6.54 -17.66 2.72
CA CYS A 164 6.96 -17.50 4.11
C CYS A 164 7.07 -18.80 4.93
N PRO A 165 6.22 -19.85 4.78
CA PRO A 165 6.25 -21.02 5.65
C PRO A 165 7.62 -21.68 5.76
N GLU A 166 8.30 -21.88 4.62
CA GLU A 166 9.64 -22.48 4.54
C GLU A 166 10.78 -21.47 4.70
N CYS A 167 10.47 -20.17 4.79
CA CYS A 167 11.47 -19.12 4.95
C CYS A 167 12.03 -19.10 6.39
N PRO A 168 13.37 -19.06 6.58
CA PRO A 168 14.02 -18.96 7.89
C PRO A 168 13.68 -17.71 8.69
N GLY A 169 13.00 -16.72 8.10
CA GLY A 169 12.58 -15.50 8.79
C GLY A 169 13.71 -14.46 8.91
N TYR A 170 14.48 -14.24 7.85
CA TYR A 170 15.55 -13.22 7.81
C TYR A 170 15.06 -11.82 8.22
N CYS A 171 13.84 -11.47 7.84
CA CYS A 171 13.19 -10.21 8.21
C CYS A 171 12.93 -10.07 9.72
N ILE A 172 12.75 -11.20 10.42
CA ILE A 172 12.54 -11.25 11.86
C ILE A 172 13.90 -11.09 12.55
N SER A 173 14.90 -11.87 12.14
CA SER A 173 16.23 -11.88 12.76
C SER A 173 17.01 -10.57 12.58
N THR A 174 16.78 -9.84 11.49
CA THR A 174 17.41 -8.55 11.22
C THR A 174 16.74 -7.36 11.93
N CYS A 175 15.53 -7.54 12.48
CA CYS A 175 14.75 -6.43 13.02
C CYS A 175 15.45 -5.82 14.25
N PRO A 176 15.89 -4.55 14.20
CA PRO A 176 16.67 -3.95 15.28
C PRO A 176 15.86 -3.71 16.57
N MET A 177 14.52 -3.75 16.46
CA MET A 177 13.61 -3.48 17.57
C MET A 177 12.92 -4.72 18.11
N GLY A 178 13.24 -5.92 17.59
CA GLY A 178 12.52 -7.14 17.96
C GLY A 178 11.00 -6.99 17.73
N ALA A 179 10.61 -6.34 16.63
CA ALA A 179 9.21 -6.01 16.37
C ALA A 179 8.33 -7.24 16.12
N PHE A 180 8.92 -8.43 15.99
CA PHE A 180 8.23 -9.69 15.68
C PHE A 180 8.36 -10.74 16.81
N ASP A 181 9.07 -10.44 17.90
CA ASP A 181 9.47 -11.44 18.92
C ASP A 181 8.30 -12.14 19.62
N THR A 182 7.13 -11.49 19.65
CA THR A 182 5.91 -12.04 20.28
C THR A 182 5.10 -12.92 19.32
N GLY A 183 5.62 -13.19 18.11
CA GLY A 183 4.90 -13.86 17.04
C GLY A 183 3.89 -12.97 16.31
N ARG A 184 3.80 -11.69 16.69
CA ARG A 184 2.99 -10.67 16.00
C ARG A 184 3.82 -9.40 15.82
N TYR A 185 3.59 -8.70 14.71
CA TYR A 185 4.21 -7.41 14.46
C TYR A 185 3.76 -6.37 15.50
N SER A 186 4.73 -5.74 16.17
CA SER A 186 4.52 -4.62 17.08
C SER A 186 4.81 -3.29 16.38
N ARG A 187 3.74 -2.55 16.07
CA ARG A 187 3.84 -1.19 15.50
C ARG A 187 4.59 -0.27 16.45
N GLU A 188 4.34 -0.37 17.75
CA GLU A 188 4.99 0.44 18.78
C GLU A 188 6.52 0.29 18.73
N ARG A 189 7.04 -0.96 18.79
CA ARG A 189 8.49 -1.22 18.73
C ARG A 189 9.09 -0.73 17.41
N CYS A 190 8.43 -0.96 16.29
CA CYS A 190 8.90 -0.48 14.99
C CYS A 190 8.98 1.05 14.95
N MET A 191 7.96 1.75 15.45
CA MET A 191 7.90 3.22 15.47
C MET A 191 9.00 3.84 16.32
N GLN A 192 9.42 3.20 17.42
CA GLN A 192 10.57 3.67 18.21
C GLN A 192 11.84 3.80 17.36
N ARG A 193 12.10 2.87 16.45
CA ARG A 193 13.22 3.00 15.50
C ARG A 193 13.00 4.14 14.52
N MET A 194 11.80 4.24 13.94
CA MET A 194 11.48 5.28 12.96
C MET A 194 11.61 6.69 13.56
N ASP A 195 11.21 6.87 14.81
CA ASP A 195 11.32 8.15 15.50
C ASP A 195 12.77 8.44 15.91
N ALA A 196 13.56 7.42 16.26
CA ALA A 196 15.00 7.57 16.44
C ALA A 196 15.69 8.03 15.14
N ASP A 197 15.33 7.46 13.99
CA ASP A 197 15.87 7.87 12.68
C ASP A 197 15.57 9.36 12.40
N LYS A 198 14.34 9.84 12.71
CA LYS A 198 13.97 11.26 12.54
C LYS A 198 14.82 12.21 13.38
N SER A 199 15.19 11.80 14.59
CA SER A 199 15.92 12.67 15.53
C SER A 199 17.38 12.96 15.14
N ARG A 200 17.91 12.32 14.09
CA ARG A 200 19.29 12.49 13.62
C ARG A 200 19.53 13.82 12.86
N ASN A 201 18.46 14.49 12.41
CA ASN A 201 18.44 15.85 11.84
C ASN A 201 19.43 16.11 10.68
N ASP A 202 19.47 15.19 9.72
CA ASP A 202 20.30 15.23 8.49
C ASP A 202 19.56 15.85 7.27
N GLY A 203 18.35 16.35 7.47
CA GLY A 203 17.48 16.94 6.44
C GLY A 203 16.76 15.92 5.56
N LYS A 204 17.30 14.70 5.39
CA LYS A 204 16.66 13.59 4.68
C LYS A 204 16.76 12.33 5.53
N ILE A 205 15.62 11.85 6.01
CA ILE A 205 15.59 10.73 6.94
C ILE A 205 15.49 9.42 6.15
N ASP A 206 16.55 8.62 6.21
CA ASP A 206 16.56 7.24 5.74
C ASP A 206 16.01 6.31 6.82
N HIS A 207 14.72 6.01 6.70
CA HIS A 207 14.03 5.16 7.65
C HIS A 207 14.48 3.71 7.57
N CYS A 208 14.45 3.01 8.70
CA CYS A 208 14.79 1.59 8.76
C CYS A 208 14.01 0.73 7.74
N ARG A 209 14.76 0.11 6.82
CA ARG A 209 14.27 -0.88 5.84
C ARG A 209 14.83 -2.29 6.06
N ALA A 210 15.39 -2.58 7.23
CA ALA A 210 16.10 -3.85 7.48
C ALA A 210 15.26 -5.10 7.13
N CYS A 211 14.00 -5.17 7.56
CA CYS A 211 13.12 -6.30 7.28
C CYS A 211 12.64 -6.40 5.82
N GLU A 212 12.70 -5.29 5.08
CA GLU A 212 12.43 -5.22 3.65
C GLU A 212 13.65 -5.75 2.87
N LEU A 213 14.83 -5.21 3.15
CA LEU A 213 16.09 -5.51 2.45
C LEU A 213 16.61 -6.93 2.72
N ALA A 214 16.25 -7.54 3.85
CA ALA A 214 16.62 -8.92 4.17
C ALA A 214 15.65 -9.96 3.58
N CYS A 215 14.53 -9.54 3.00
CA CYS A 215 13.58 -10.46 2.36
C CYS A 215 14.14 -10.91 1.01
N PRO A 216 14.31 -12.22 0.77
CA PRO A 216 14.82 -12.75 -0.49
C PRO A 216 13.79 -12.63 -1.63
#